data_AF-A0A953RIX8-F1
#
_entry.id   AF-A0A953RIX8-F1
#
_cell.length_a   1.000
_cell.length_b   1.000
_cell.length_c   1.000
_cell.angle_alpha   90.00
_cell.angle_beta   90.00
_cell.angle_gamma   90.00
#
_symmetry.space_group_name_H-M   'P 1'
#
loop_
_entity.id
_entity.type
_entity.pdbx_description
1 polymer ?
#
loop_
_entity_poly.entity_id
_entity_poly.type
_entity_poly.pdbx_seq_one_letter_code
_entity_poly.pdbx_strand_id
1 'polypeptide(L)'
;MEIQEALRIMRALADGVNPDTGEVLAADAVYQYPPVVRAFHRAVRALEYVEERERSRKAPAANAGKFWSRAEDEQVCEELRRGINFHQIAKTHNRTIGSIIARLVKLGKIGPNTPLDMFDPKVA
;
A
#
# COMPACT_ATOMS: atom_id res chain seq x y z
N MET A 1 18.46 4.65 2.64
CA MET A 1 18.56 4.49 1.17
C MET A 1 17.15 4.44 0.64
N GLU A 2 16.83 5.25 -0.37
CA GLU A 2 15.52 5.22 -1.04
C GLU A 2 15.33 3.91 -1.80
N ILE A 3 14.10 3.44 -1.93
CA ILE A 3 13.80 2.15 -2.60
C ILE A 3 14.22 2.14 -4.07
N GLN A 4 14.12 3.30 -4.73
CA GLN A 4 14.58 3.49 -6.11
C GLN A 4 16.08 3.22 -6.25
N GLU A 5 16.86 3.69 -5.28
CA GLU A 5 18.31 3.53 -5.28
C GLU A 5 18.70 2.07 -5.01
N ALA A 6 18.00 1.40 -4.09
CA ALA A 6 18.15 -0.03 -3.87
C ALA A 6 17.83 -0.84 -5.15
N LEU A 7 16.74 -0.51 -5.85
CA LEU A 7 16.37 -1.15 -7.11
C LEU A 7 17.41 -0.96 -8.20
N ARG A 8 17.95 0.25 -8.34
CA ARG A 8 19.01 0.57 -9.31
C ARG A 8 20.23 -0.31 -9.08
N ILE A 9 20.72 -0.38 -7.84
CA ILE A 9 21.88 -1.19 -7.45
C ILE A 9 21.62 -2.68 -7.70
N MET A 10 20.49 -3.19 -7.22
CA MET A 10 20.18 -4.61 -7.31
C MET A 10 19.94 -5.10 -8.74
N ARG A 11 19.38 -4.25 -9.61
CA ARG A 11 19.24 -4.54 -11.05
C ARG A 11 20.60 -4.59 -11.73
N ALA A 12 21.45 -3.60 -11.52
CA ALA A 12 22.81 -3.59 -12.07
C ALA A 12 23.58 -4.86 -11.68
N LEU A 13 23.53 -5.25 -10.40
CA LEU A 13 24.17 -6.48 -9.93
C LEU A 13 23.56 -7.75 -10.55
N ALA A 14 22.24 -7.80 -10.73
CA ALA A 14 21.58 -8.93 -11.39
C ALA A 14 21.95 -9.06 -12.87
N ASP A 15 22.15 -7.92 -13.54
CA ASP A 15 22.57 -7.84 -14.95
C ASP A 15 24.09 -7.99 -15.13
N GLY A 16 24.83 -8.13 -14.03
CA GLY A 16 26.27 -8.31 -14.02
C GLY A 16 27.08 -7.05 -14.31
N VAL A 17 26.56 -5.92 -13.85
CA VAL A 17 27.15 -4.60 -14.03
C VAL A 17 27.49 -4.01 -12.66
N ASN A 18 28.65 -3.37 -12.57
CA ASN A 18 29.04 -2.59 -11.40
C ASN A 18 28.09 -1.38 -11.27
N PRO A 19 27.35 -1.24 -10.16
CA PRO A 19 26.37 -0.17 -9.99
C PRO A 19 26.97 1.24 -9.93
N ASP A 20 28.26 1.38 -9.61
CA ASP A 20 28.91 2.68 -9.48
C ASP A 20 29.66 3.08 -10.75
N THR A 21 30.28 2.13 -11.46
CA THR A 21 31.09 2.41 -12.66
C THR A 21 30.35 2.13 -13.98
N GLY A 22 29.32 1.27 -13.96
CA GLY A 22 28.61 0.82 -15.17
C GLY A 22 29.37 -0.24 -15.98
N GLU A 23 30.52 -0.71 -15.50
CA GLU A 23 31.33 -1.73 -16.17
C GLU A 23 30.77 -3.13 -15.95
N VAL A 24 30.98 -4.01 -16.93
CA VAL A 24 30.62 -5.43 -16.80
C VAL A 24 31.53 -6.10 -15.77
N LEU A 25 30.93 -6.84 -14.85
CA LEU A 25 31.65 -7.60 -13.83
C LEU A 25 32.40 -8.78 -14.48
N ALA A 26 33.58 -9.08 -13.93
CA ALA A 26 34.35 -10.23 -14.37
C ALA A 26 33.56 -11.54 -14.18
N ALA A 27 33.71 -12.48 -15.12
CA ALA A 27 32.93 -13.72 -15.13
C ALA A 27 33.17 -14.63 -13.92
N ASP A 28 34.33 -14.52 -13.29
CA ASP A 28 34.74 -15.25 -12.09
C ASP A 28 34.37 -14.53 -10.78
N ALA A 29 33.84 -13.31 -10.87
CA ALA A 29 33.38 -12.57 -9.71
C ALA A 29 32.24 -13.33 -9.00
N VAL A 30 32.27 -13.35 -7.66
CA VAL A 30 31.25 -14.02 -6.83
C VAL A 30 29.83 -13.54 -7.16
N TYR A 31 29.68 -12.28 -7.58
CA TYR A 31 28.41 -11.69 -7.99
C TYR A 31 27.80 -12.34 -9.24
N GLN A 32 28.62 -12.91 -10.13
CA GLN A 32 28.20 -13.60 -11.36
C GLN A 32 27.85 -15.07 -11.14
N TYR A 33 28.05 -15.61 -9.93
CA TYR A 33 27.72 -17.01 -9.67
C TYR A 33 26.20 -17.22 -9.79
N PRO A 34 25.74 -18.26 -10.54
CA PRO A 34 24.32 -18.42 -10.84
C PRO A 34 23.37 -18.39 -9.62
N PRO A 35 23.71 -18.98 -8.45
CA PRO A 35 22.87 -18.83 -7.25
C PRO A 35 22.75 -17.39 -6.74
N VAL A 36 23.83 -16.61 -6.84
CA VAL A 36 23.90 -15.21 -6.39
C VAL A 36 23.08 -14.33 -7.31
N VAL A 37 23.22 -14.48 -8.62
CA VAL A 37 22.39 -13.78 -9.62
C VAL A 37 20.90 -14.06 -9.41
N ARG A 38 20.53 -15.33 -9.16
CA ARG A 38 19.14 -15.69 -8.82
C ARG A 38 18.65 -15.02 -7.53
N ALA A 39 19.52 -14.90 -6.52
CA ALA A 39 19.20 -14.20 -5.29
C ALA A 39 18.95 -12.71 -5.54
N PHE A 40 19.75 -12.06 -6.41
CA PHE A 40 19.53 -10.68 -6.82
C PHE A 40 18.19 -10.49 -7.52
N HIS A 41 17.84 -11.35 -8.49
CA HIS A 41 16.53 -11.26 -9.13
C HIS A 41 15.36 -11.44 -8.15
N ARG A 42 15.50 -12.31 -7.12
CA ARG A 42 14.50 -12.40 -6.05
C ARG A 42 14.40 -11.13 -5.23
N ALA A 43 15.53 -10.54 -4.87
CA ALA A 43 15.57 -9.30 -4.13
C ALA A 43 14.98 -8.13 -4.93
N VAL A 44 15.27 -8.03 -6.24
CA VAL A 44 14.63 -7.04 -7.14
C VAL A 44 13.11 -7.15 -7.08
N ARG A 45 12.54 -8.35 -7.25
CA ARG A 45 11.08 -8.55 -7.17
C ARG A 45 10.50 -8.17 -5.81
N ALA A 46 11.22 -8.43 -4.72
CA ALA A 46 10.79 -8.05 -3.38
C ALA A 46 10.80 -6.52 -3.20
N LEU A 47 11.80 -5.84 -3.73
CA LEU A 47 11.88 -4.38 -3.71
C LEU A 47 10.79 -3.75 -4.58
N GLU A 48 10.52 -4.27 -5.78
CA GLU A 48 9.41 -3.80 -6.63
C GLU A 48 8.05 -3.92 -5.91
N TYR A 49 7.85 -5.01 -5.16
CA TYR A 49 6.64 -5.17 -4.35
C TYR A 49 6.51 -4.10 -3.25
N VAL A 50 7.61 -3.79 -2.56
CA VAL A 50 7.61 -2.76 -1.52
C VAL A 50 7.39 -1.37 -2.14
N GLU A 51 8.03 -1.09 -3.27
CA GLU A 51 7.86 0.18 -4.01
C GLU A 51 6.40 0.39 -4.40
N GLU A 52 5.77 -0.62 -5.00
CA GLU A 52 4.37 -0.54 -5.41
C GLU A 52 3.45 -0.36 -4.21
N ARG A 53 3.73 -1.04 -3.09
CA ARG A 53 2.99 -0.85 -1.83
C ARG A 53 3.11 0.58 -1.30
N GLU A 54 4.29 1.18 -1.35
CA GLU A 54 4.50 2.56 -0.93
C GLU A 54 3.82 3.55 -1.87
N ARG A 55 3.91 3.33 -3.18
CA ARG A 55 3.24 4.14 -4.19
C ARG A 55 1.73 4.09 -4.02
N SER A 56 1.17 2.89 -3.85
CA SER A 56 -0.24 2.66 -3.57
C SER A 56 -0.70 3.33 -2.27
N ARG A 57 0.14 3.41 -1.23
CA ARG A 57 -0.16 4.14 0.01
C ARG A 57 -0.15 5.66 -0.16
N LYS A 58 0.72 6.18 -1.03
CA LYS A 58 0.84 7.62 -1.33
C LYS A 58 -0.22 8.09 -2.32
N ALA A 59 -0.78 7.20 -3.13
CA ALA A 59 -1.84 7.53 -4.07
C ALA A 59 -3.12 7.96 -3.31
N PRO A 60 -3.72 9.11 -3.66
CA PRO A 60 -4.98 9.50 -3.07
C PRO A 60 -6.07 8.50 -3.44
N ALA A 61 -6.98 8.23 -2.49
CA ALA A 61 -8.16 7.43 -2.77
C ALA A 61 -8.96 8.05 -3.94
N ALA A 62 -9.60 7.24 -4.78
CA ALA A 62 -10.25 7.73 -6.00
C ALA A 62 -11.36 8.78 -5.75
N ASN A 63 -11.96 8.76 -4.56
CA ASN A 63 -12.95 9.74 -4.12
C ASN A 63 -12.39 10.75 -3.09
N ALA A 64 -11.07 10.86 -2.94
CA ALA A 64 -10.45 11.91 -2.14
C ALA A 64 -10.87 13.30 -2.66
N GLY A 65 -11.31 14.18 -1.75
CA GLY A 65 -11.78 15.53 -2.09
C GLY A 65 -13.16 15.62 -2.76
N LYS A 66 -13.76 14.52 -3.23
CA LYS A 66 -15.11 14.54 -3.80
C LYS A 66 -16.15 14.79 -2.71
N PHE A 67 -17.18 15.59 -3.04
CA PHE A 67 -18.37 15.73 -2.21
C PHE A 67 -19.05 14.37 -1.97
N TRP A 68 -19.84 14.28 -0.90
CA TRP A 68 -20.66 13.09 -0.68
C TRP A 68 -22.07 13.35 -1.19
N SER A 69 -22.60 12.39 -1.91
CA SER A 69 -24.01 12.42 -2.29
C SER A 69 -24.87 11.89 -1.15
N ARG A 70 -26.17 12.23 -1.18
CA ARG A 70 -27.15 11.68 -0.24
C ARG A 70 -27.21 10.15 -0.32
N ALA A 71 -27.14 9.58 -1.52
CA ALA A 71 -27.14 8.13 -1.72
C ALA A 71 -25.90 7.46 -1.09
N GLU A 72 -24.73 8.10 -1.20
CA GLU A 72 -23.50 7.62 -0.57
C GLU A 72 -23.59 7.67 0.96
N ASP A 73 -24.12 8.75 1.51
CA ASP A 73 -24.36 8.89 2.96
C ASP A 73 -25.33 7.80 3.47
N GLU A 74 -26.43 7.52 2.73
CA GLU A 74 -27.39 6.46 3.05
C GLU A 74 -26.73 5.06 3.01
N GLN A 75 -25.92 4.77 2.00
CA GLN A 75 -25.20 3.51 1.87
C GLN A 75 -24.19 3.29 3.01
N VAL A 76 -23.37 4.29 3.35
CA VAL A 76 -22.41 4.17 4.45
C VAL A 76 -23.10 3.93 5.80
N CYS A 77 -24.26 4.55 6.02
CA CYS A 77 -25.07 4.30 7.22
C CYS A 77 -25.63 2.88 7.27
N GLU A 78 -26.06 2.34 6.11
CA GLU A 78 -26.53 0.97 5.99
C GLU A 78 -25.41 -0.03 6.28
N GLU A 79 -24.24 0.17 5.69
CA GLU A 79 -23.09 -0.71 5.86
C GLU A 79 -22.61 -0.74 7.33
N LEU A 80 -22.59 0.41 8.00
CA LEU A 80 -22.31 0.48 9.43
C LEU A 80 -23.33 -0.32 10.24
N ARG A 81 -24.63 -0.18 9.96
CA ARG A 81 -25.69 -0.90 10.68
C ARG A 81 -25.62 -2.41 10.48
N ARG A 82 -25.12 -2.85 9.32
CA ARG A 82 -24.85 -4.26 9.00
C ARG A 82 -23.58 -4.79 9.68
N GLY A 83 -22.86 -3.96 10.43
CA GLY A 83 -21.62 -4.35 11.11
C GLY A 83 -20.45 -4.54 10.14
N ILE A 84 -20.50 -3.95 8.95
CA ILE A 84 -19.35 -3.99 8.03
C ILE A 84 -18.24 -3.13 8.64
N ASN A 85 -17.03 -3.68 8.73
CA ASN A 85 -15.89 -2.98 9.29
C ASN A 85 -15.48 -1.76 8.44
N PHE A 86 -14.89 -0.75 9.07
CA PHE A 86 -14.53 0.49 8.39
C PHE A 86 -13.53 0.32 7.23
N HIS A 87 -12.66 -0.68 7.28
CA HIS A 87 -11.73 -0.98 6.18
C HIS A 87 -12.50 -1.38 4.92
N GLN A 88 -13.51 -2.24 5.07
CA GLN A 88 -14.33 -2.70 3.98
C GLN A 88 -15.26 -1.59 3.45
N ILE A 89 -15.86 -0.78 4.33
CA ILE A 89 -16.65 0.41 3.93
C ILE A 89 -15.77 1.37 3.11
N ALA A 90 -14.59 1.71 3.63
CA ALA A 90 -13.64 2.59 2.95
C ALA A 90 -13.25 2.09 1.56
N LYS A 91 -13.01 0.78 1.43
CA LYS A 91 -12.72 0.12 0.15
C LYS A 91 -13.90 0.21 -0.82
N THR A 92 -15.12 -0.12 -0.38
CA THR A 92 -16.33 -0.05 -1.22
C THR A 92 -16.54 1.36 -1.77
N HIS A 93 -16.36 2.37 -0.91
CA HIS A 93 -16.57 3.77 -1.26
C HIS A 93 -15.37 4.45 -1.92
N ASN A 94 -14.24 3.74 -2.09
CA ASN A 94 -12.99 4.30 -2.58
C ASN A 94 -12.57 5.59 -1.85
N ARG A 95 -12.73 5.60 -0.52
CA ARG A 95 -12.38 6.69 0.39
C ARG A 95 -11.43 6.18 1.47
N THR A 96 -10.80 7.10 2.20
CA THR A 96 -9.97 6.72 3.35
C THR A 96 -10.86 6.39 4.56
N ILE A 97 -10.38 5.54 5.46
CA ILE A 97 -11.07 5.20 6.71
C ILE A 97 -11.40 6.47 7.51
N GLY A 98 -10.43 7.39 7.63
CA GLY A 98 -10.65 8.68 8.28
C GLY A 98 -11.77 9.51 7.62
N SER A 99 -11.93 9.45 6.30
CA SER A 99 -13.02 10.12 5.60
C SER A 99 -14.39 9.49 5.91
N ILE A 100 -14.47 8.15 5.96
CA ILE A 100 -15.67 7.42 6.38
C ILE A 100 -16.07 7.83 7.80
N ILE A 101 -15.13 7.78 8.76
CA ILE A 101 -15.37 8.11 10.16
C ILE A 101 -15.82 9.55 10.31
N ALA A 102 -15.09 10.50 9.72
CA ALA A 102 -15.44 11.92 9.79
C ALA A 102 -16.85 12.17 9.25
N ARG A 103 -17.24 11.46 8.19
CA ARG A 103 -18.60 11.55 7.64
C ARG A 103 -19.64 10.94 8.59
N LEU A 104 -19.39 9.76 9.14
CA LEU A 104 -20.31 9.11 10.10
C LEU A 104 -20.49 9.93 11.38
N VAL A 105 -19.43 10.60 11.87
CA VAL A 105 -19.50 11.57 12.97
C VAL A 105 -20.38 12.76 12.58
N LYS A 106 -20.17 13.34 11.39
CA LYS A 106 -20.98 14.46 10.88
C LYS A 106 -22.46 14.08 10.71
N LEU A 107 -22.74 12.82 10.39
CA LEU A 107 -24.10 12.26 10.30
C LEU A 107 -24.69 11.82 11.64
N GLY A 108 -23.93 11.94 12.75
CA GLY A 108 -24.37 11.57 14.10
C GLY A 108 -24.55 10.06 14.30
N LYS A 109 -23.89 9.23 13.49
CA LYS A 109 -24.01 7.76 13.57
C LYS A 109 -23.03 7.14 14.56
N ILE A 110 -21.92 7.81 14.81
CA ILE A 110 -20.88 7.42 15.77
C ILE A 110 -20.38 8.65 16.52
N GLY A 111 -19.80 8.46 17.70
CA GLY A 111 -19.18 9.52 18.48
C GLY A 111 -17.77 9.89 17.95
N PRO A 112 -17.24 11.07 18.30
CA PRO A 112 -15.91 11.51 17.85
C PRO A 112 -14.76 10.65 18.41
N ASN A 113 -14.98 9.96 19.54
CA ASN A 113 -14.01 9.06 20.17
C ASN A 113 -14.35 7.58 19.95
N THR A 114 -15.06 7.24 18.87
CA THR A 114 -15.42 5.85 18.59
C THR A 114 -14.16 5.02 18.31
N PRO A 115 -13.87 3.98 19.12
CA PRO A 115 -12.69 3.14 18.91
C PRO A 115 -12.75 2.41 17.57
N LEU A 116 -11.66 2.43 16.81
CA LEU A 116 -11.58 1.84 15.46
C LEU A 116 -11.68 0.30 15.46
N ASP A 117 -11.31 -0.29 16.58
CA ASP A 117 -11.33 -1.72 16.89
C ASP A 117 -12.74 -2.24 17.22
N MET A 118 -13.69 -1.37 17.57
CA MET A 118 -15.08 -1.74 17.89
C MET A 118 -15.81 -2.44 16.74
N PHE A 119 -15.31 -2.31 15.51
CA PHE A 119 -15.88 -2.90 14.30
C PHE A 119 -14.91 -3.85 13.59
N ASP A 120 -13.78 -4.20 14.19
CA ASP A 120 -12.83 -5.16 13.61
C ASP A 120 -13.27 -6.60 13.95
N PRO A 121 -13.46 -7.51 12.98
CA PRO A 121 -13.90 -8.89 13.23
C PRO A 121 -12.96 -9.75 14.10
N LYS A 122 -11.87 -9.19 14.64
CA LYS A 122 -10.91 -9.90 15.51
C LYS A 122 -11.28 -9.88 17.01
N VAL A 123 -12.41 -9.29 17.39
CA VAL A 123 -12.93 -9.37 18.77
C VAL A 123 -14.08 -10.38 18.80
N ALA A 124 -13.73 -11.66 18.76
CA ALA A 124 -14.56 -12.80 19.16
C ALA A 124 -13.65 -13.92 19.66
#